data_AF-A0A6C0IXQ6-F1
#
_entry.id   AF-A0A6C0IXQ6-F1
#
_cell.length_a   1.000
_cell.length_b   1.000
_cell.length_c   1.000
_cell.angle_alpha   90.00
_cell.angle_beta   90.00
_cell.angle_gamma   90.00
#
_symmetry.space_group_name_H-M   'P 1'
#
loop_
_entity.id
_entity.type
_entity.pdbx_description
1 polymer ?
#
loop_
_entity_poly.entity_id
_entity_poly.type
_entity_poly.pdbx_seq_one_letter_code
_entity_poly.pdbx_strand_id
1 'polypeptide(L)'
;MDGNNDLVFQELIKKQIVTCKEVRKLTLHDIKRISKNLNTSIFNKDTCSLWGGYITNKNNNNKSKYINFYFRQRKVALHRLLYENYVSEIRNNQYIKYTCDNKGFCCNINHMYILDNDDTPIQNITESAILTVNTNKGSKDNLTVKFD
;
A
#
# COMPACT_ATOMS: atom_id res chain seq x y z
N MET A 1 -3.05 -5.62 -27.88
CA MET A 1 -2.90 -5.27 -26.46
C MET A 1 -3.86 -6.15 -25.71
N ASP A 2 -3.37 -6.94 -24.78
CA ASP A 2 -4.17 -7.96 -24.11
C ASP A 2 -5.13 -7.25 -23.16
N GLY A 3 -6.44 -7.33 -23.40
CA GLY A 3 -7.45 -6.49 -22.75
C GLY A 3 -7.46 -6.53 -21.21
N ASN A 4 -6.82 -7.53 -20.61
CA ASN A 4 -6.62 -7.63 -19.17
C ASN A 4 -5.72 -6.51 -18.60
N ASN A 5 -4.67 -6.10 -19.32
CA ASN A 5 -3.77 -5.03 -18.87
C ASN A 5 -4.46 -3.66 -18.84
N ASP A 6 -5.43 -3.44 -19.73
CA ASP A 6 -6.21 -2.22 -19.78
C ASP A 6 -7.19 -2.14 -18.60
N LEU A 7 -7.77 -3.28 -18.19
CA LEU A 7 -8.60 -3.36 -16.98
C LEU A 7 -7.79 -3.05 -15.71
N VAL A 8 -6.61 -3.66 -15.57
CA VAL A 8 -5.69 -3.37 -14.45
C VAL A 8 -5.27 -1.90 -14.46
N PHE A 9 -4.95 -1.34 -15.64
CA PHE A 9 -4.59 0.07 -15.77
C PHE A 9 -5.70 1.00 -15.28
N GLN A 10 -6.94 0.78 -15.71
CA GLN A 10 -8.09 1.57 -15.28
C GLN A 10 -8.36 1.43 -13.79
N GLU A 11 -8.23 0.21 -13.24
CA GLU A 11 -8.43 -0.04 -11.82
C GLU A 11 -7.41 0.72 -10.96
N LEU A 12 -6.14 0.69 -11.35
CA LEU A 12 -5.07 1.41 -10.65
C LEU A 12 -5.31 2.93 -10.66
N ILE A 13 -5.76 3.51 -11.77
CA ILE A 13 -6.09 4.94 -11.82
C ILE A 13 -7.23 5.25 -10.84
N LYS A 14 -8.30 4.45 -10.85
CA LYS A 14 -9.51 4.72 -10.06
C LYS A 14 -9.28 4.57 -8.56
N LYS A 15 -8.37 3.68 -8.15
CA LYS A 15 -8.17 3.33 -6.73
C LYS A 15 -6.97 4.02 -6.08
N GLN A 16 -6.23 4.87 -6.80
CA GLN A 16 -5.12 5.63 -6.20
C GLN A 16 -5.65 6.56 -5.11
N ILE A 17 -5.11 6.43 -3.89
CA ILE A 17 -5.60 7.18 -2.73
C ILE A 17 -5.22 8.66 -2.84
N VAL A 18 -6.12 9.54 -2.41
CA VAL A 18 -5.91 11.00 -2.42
C VAL A 18 -4.91 11.47 -1.37
N THR A 19 -4.72 10.70 -0.30
CA THR A 19 -3.80 10.99 0.80
C THR A 19 -2.34 10.63 0.49
N CYS A 20 -2.07 10.04 -0.68
CA CYS A 20 -0.71 9.70 -1.09
C CYS A 20 0.14 10.96 -1.22
N LYS A 21 1.32 10.97 -0.60
CA LYS A 21 2.27 12.08 -0.70
C LYS A 21 2.63 12.36 -2.15
N GLU A 22 2.58 13.62 -2.56
CA GLU A 22 2.88 14.04 -3.94
C GLU A 22 4.28 13.63 -4.40
N VAL A 23 5.26 13.47 -3.49
CA VAL A 23 6.61 12.97 -3.83
C VAL A 23 6.68 11.47 -4.14
N ARG A 24 5.64 10.71 -3.77
CA ARG A 24 5.48 9.25 -3.95
C ARG A 24 4.35 8.89 -4.91
N LYS A 25 3.50 9.85 -5.27
CA LYS A 25 2.35 9.62 -6.15
C LYS A 25 2.78 9.19 -7.55
N LEU A 26 2.22 8.07 -7.98
CA LEU A 26 2.39 7.52 -9.32
C LEU A 26 1.71 8.43 -10.35
N THR A 27 2.41 8.72 -11.45
CA THR A 27 1.81 9.39 -12.60
C THR A 27 1.07 8.39 -13.48
N LEU A 28 0.23 8.86 -14.40
CA LEU A 28 -0.42 7.99 -15.40
C LEU A 28 0.59 7.17 -16.20
N HIS A 29 1.76 7.74 -16.50
CA HIS A 29 2.83 7.05 -17.20
C HIS A 29 3.41 5.90 -16.36
N ASP A 30 3.61 6.14 -15.05
CA ASP A 30 4.09 5.10 -14.14
C ASP A 30 3.06 3.98 -13.98
N ILE A 31 1.78 4.33 -13.80
CA ILE A 31 0.68 3.37 -13.69
C ILE A 31 0.60 2.50 -14.96
N LYS A 32 0.76 3.10 -16.15
CA LYS A 32 0.78 2.35 -17.43
C LYS A 32 1.96 1.40 -17.55
N ARG A 33 3.13 1.77 -17.03
CA ARG A 33 4.30 0.89 -17.01
C ARG A 33 4.13 -0.27 -16.03
N ILE A 34 3.49 0.00 -14.90
CA ILE A 34 3.18 -1.01 -13.89
C ILE A 34 2.15 -2.00 -14.44
N SER A 35 1.00 -1.52 -14.96
CA SER A 35 -0.09 -2.38 -15.44
C SER A 35 0.34 -3.34 -16.54
N LYS A 36 1.24 -2.92 -17.44
CA LYS A 36 1.80 -3.77 -18.50
C LYS A 36 2.56 -4.99 -18.00
N ASN A 37 3.05 -4.96 -16.76
CA ASN A 37 3.86 -6.02 -16.16
C ASN A 37 3.09 -6.77 -15.06
N LEU A 38 1.78 -6.55 -14.92
CA LEU A 38 0.94 -7.27 -13.97
C LEU A 38 0.03 -8.23 -14.73
N ASN A 39 -0.08 -9.46 -14.24
CA ASN A 39 -0.96 -10.46 -14.84
C ASN A 39 -2.42 -10.34 -14.36
N THR A 40 -2.66 -9.79 -13.17
CA THR A 40 -3.99 -9.69 -12.54
C THR A 40 -4.06 -8.44 -11.64
N SER A 41 -5.26 -8.13 -11.15
CA SER A 41 -5.51 -7.04 -10.20
C SER A 41 -4.67 -7.16 -8.92
N ILE A 42 -4.08 -6.04 -8.48
CA ILE A 42 -3.38 -5.97 -7.18
C ILE A 42 -4.33 -5.89 -5.98
N PHE A 43 -5.65 -5.83 -6.21
CA PHE A 43 -6.66 -5.61 -5.17
C PHE A 43 -7.48 -6.85 -4.86
N ASN A 44 -7.24 -7.98 -5.54
CA ASN A 44 -7.90 -9.24 -5.24
C ASN A 44 -7.50 -9.72 -3.83
N LYS A 45 -8.39 -10.32 -3.05
CA LYS A 45 -8.03 -10.81 -1.70
C LYS A 45 -7.34 -12.17 -1.75
N ASP A 46 -7.73 -13.01 -2.69
CA ASP A 46 -7.40 -14.44 -2.69
C ASP A 46 -6.27 -14.78 -3.68
N THR A 47 -6.09 -13.99 -4.73
CA THR A 47 -5.14 -14.32 -5.81
C THR A 47 -3.92 -13.40 -5.84
N CYS A 48 -2.72 -13.97 -6.03
CA CYS A 48 -1.52 -13.17 -6.29
C CYS A 48 -1.64 -12.33 -7.58
N SER A 49 -1.03 -11.15 -7.55
CA SER A 49 -0.73 -10.35 -8.75
C SER A 49 0.76 -10.40 -8.99
N LEU A 50 1.20 -11.18 -9.99
CA LEU A 50 2.61 -11.47 -10.21
C LEU A 50 3.24 -10.46 -11.18
N TRP A 51 4.42 -9.98 -10.81
CA TRP A 51 5.22 -9.12 -11.67
C TRP A 51 5.89 -9.91 -12.79
N GLY A 52 5.55 -9.59 -14.04
CA GLY A 52 6.14 -10.15 -15.26
C GLY A 52 7.44 -9.47 -15.71
N GLY A 53 7.83 -8.36 -15.09
CA GLY A 53 9.06 -7.64 -15.42
C GLY A 53 10.31 -8.21 -14.73
N TYR A 54 11.40 -7.44 -14.77
CA TYR A 54 12.66 -7.83 -14.12
C TYR A 54 12.51 -7.93 -12.59
N ILE A 55 13.02 -9.02 -12.01
CA ILE A 55 13.03 -9.29 -10.57
C ILE A 55 14.47 -9.47 -10.12
N THR A 56 14.89 -8.67 -9.14
CA THR A 56 16.23 -8.78 -8.56
C THR A 56 16.34 -10.04 -7.72
N ASN A 57 17.50 -10.73 -7.78
CA ASN A 57 17.77 -11.98 -7.07
C ASN A 57 16.82 -13.16 -7.44
N LYS A 58 16.13 -13.12 -8.59
CA LYS A 58 15.18 -14.18 -8.99
C LYS A 58 15.76 -15.60 -8.90
N ASN A 59 17.03 -15.76 -9.27
CA ASN A 59 17.74 -17.05 -9.30
C ASN A 59 18.66 -17.29 -8.08
N ASN A 60 18.66 -16.39 -7.08
CA ASN A 60 19.49 -16.53 -5.90
C ASN A 60 18.65 -16.92 -4.69
N ASN A 61 18.71 -18.19 -4.30
CA ASN A 61 17.91 -18.72 -3.19
C ASN A 61 18.35 -18.20 -1.81
N ASN A 62 19.57 -17.64 -1.70
CA ASN A 62 20.11 -17.14 -0.43
C ASN A 62 19.79 -15.66 -0.19
N LYS A 63 19.19 -14.96 -1.17
CA LYS A 63 18.88 -13.53 -1.07
C LYS A 63 17.40 -13.28 -1.34
N SER A 64 16.81 -12.37 -0.57
CA SER A 64 15.43 -11.94 -0.79
C SER A 64 15.26 -11.35 -2.20
N LYS A 65 14.19 -11.78 -2.87
CA LYS A 65 13.75 -11.25 -4.15
C LYS A 65 13.09 -9.89 -3.94
N TYR A 66 13.24 -8.99 -4.92
CA TYR A 66 12.56 -7.71 -4.90
C TYR A 66 12.52 -7.07 -6.28
N ILE A 67 11.58 -6.15 -6.48
CA ILE A 67 11.41 -5.42 -7.74
C ILE A 67 11.94 -4.00 -7.56
N ASN A 68 12.97 -3.66 -8.34
CA ASN A 68 13.42 -2.29 -8.51
C ASN A 68 12.62 -1.62 -9.61
N PHE A 69 11.93 -0.54 -9.28
CA PHE A 69 11.19 0.29 -10.22
C PHE A 69 11.87 1.64 -10.36
N TYR A 70 12.07 2.08 -11.60
CA TYR A 70 12.64 3.41 -11.88
C TYR A 70 11.53 4.46 -11.85
N PHE A 71 11.56 5.28 -10.81
CA PHE A 71 10.57 6.30 -10.49
C PHE A 71 11.28 7.61 -10.15
N ARG A 72 10.92 8.69 -10.85
CA ARG A 72 11.50 10.04 -10.66
C ARG A 72 13.03 10.02 -10.60
N GLN A 73 13.63 9.45 -11.65
CA GLN A 73 15.08 9.38 -11.87
C GLN A 73 15.86 8.50 -10.87
N ARG A 74 15.19 7.75 -10.00
CA ARG A 74 15.84 6.84 -9.02
C ARG A 74 15.19 5.46 -8.99
N LYS A 75 15.94 4.45 -8.54
CA LYS A 75 15.41 3.11 -8.28
C LYS A 75 14.74 3.09 -6.90
N VAL A 76 13.51 2.60 -6.85
CA VAL A 76 12.74 2.40 -5.62
C VAL A 76 12.14 1.00 -5.59
N ALA A 77 11.87 0.46 -4.40
CA ALA A 77 11.15 -0.81 -4.28
C ALA A 77 9.69 -0.63 -4.75
N LEU A 78 9.25 -1.43 -5.72
CA LEU A 78 7.91 -1.30 -6.29
C LEU A 78 6.81 -1.49 -5.23
N HIS A 79 6.93 -2.50 -4.36
CA HIS A 79 5.94 -2.79 -3.33
C HIS A 79 5.72 -1.61 -2.37
N ARG A 80 6.78 -0.88 -2.02
CA ARG A 80 6.67 0.33 -1.19
C ARG A 80 5.86 1.41 -1.90
N LEU A 81 6.13 1.61 -3.19
CA LEU A 81 5.42 2.58 -4.01
C LEU A 81 3.94 2.21 -4.17
N LEU A 82 3.63 0.93 -4.42
CA LEU A 82 2.26 0.44 -4.51
C LEU A 82 1.50 0.66 -3.19
N TYR A 83 2.08 0.23 -2.08
CA TYR A 83 1.44 0.36 -0.77
C TYR A 83 1.18 1.83 -0.40
N GLU A 84 2.15 2.73 -0.65
CA GLU A 84 1.99 4.18 -0.44
C GLU A 84 0.91 4.83 -1.33
N ASN A 85 0.61 4.24 -2.50
CA ASN A 85 -0.38 4.77 -3.44
C ASN A 85 -1.78 4.18 -3.27
N TYR A 86 -1.92 3.03 -2.58
CA TYR A 86 -3.17 2.28 -2.55
C TYR A 86 -3.61 1.83 -1.14
N VAL A 87 -2.76 1.97 -0.13
CA VAL A 87 -3.07 1.56 1.25
C VAL A 87 -2.82 2.70 2.23
N SER A 88 -1.56 3.01 2.52
CA SER A 88 -1.19 4.05 3.49
C SER A 88 0.26 4.48 3.34
N GLU A 89 0.62 5.60 3.96
CA GLU A 89 2.02 5.99 4.10
C GLU A 89 2.84 4.91 4.83
N ILE A 90 4.11 4.74 4.41
CA ILE A 90 5.11 3.93 5.10
C ILE A 90 6.20 4.86 5.62
N ARG A 91 6.47 4.81 6.92
CA ARG A 91 7.56 5.58 7.57
C ARG A 91 8.93 5.01 7.21
N ASN A 92 10.00 5.70 7.63
CA ASN A 92 11.36 5.27 7.31
C ASN A 92 11.81 4.03 8.10
N ASN A 93 11.28 3.85 9.31
CA ASN A 93 11.54 2.71 10.20
C ASN A 93 10.59 1.53 9.97
N GLN A 94 9.78 1.59 8.92
CA GLN A 94 8.74 0.62 8.61
C GLN A 94 9.13 -0.25 7.43
N TYR A 95 8.79 -1.54 7.52
CA TYR A 95 9.12 -2.53 6.53
C TYR A 95 7.87 -3.26 6.02
N ILE A 96 7.88 -3.61 4.74
CA ILE A 96 6.86 -4.49 4.17
C ILE A 96 7.26 -5.94 4.42
N LYS A 97 6.33 -6.72 4.96
CA LYS A 97 6.34 -8.19 4.94
C LYS A 97 5.25 -8.71 4.02
N TYR A 98 5.36 -9.98 3.66
CA TYR A 98 4.47 -10.65 2.72
C TYR A 98 3.75 -11.80 3.40
N THR A 99 2.48 -12.00 3.07
CA THR A 99 1.65 -13.12 3.57
C THR A 99 1.58 -14.30 2.61
N CYS A 100 1.98 -14.13 1.35
CA CYS A 100 1.98 -15.19 0.34
C CYS A 100 3.37 -15.80 0.10
N ASP A 101 3.42 -16.94 -0.60
CA ASP A 101 4.67 -17.63 -0.96
C ASP A 101 5.49 -16.90 -2.03
N ASN A 102 4.85 -16.01 -2.80
CA ASN A 102 5.46 -15.25 -3.90
C ASN A 102 6.17 -13.98 -3.38
N LYS A 103 6.97 -14.15 -2.33
CA LYS A 103 7.62 -13.08 -1.58
C LYS A 103 8.54 -12.26 -2.49
N GLY A 104 8.34 -10.95 -2.51
CA GLY A 104 9.21 -10.04 -3.25
C GLY A 104 8.95 -9.96 -4.76
N PHE A 105 7.89 -10.60 -5.27
CA PHE A 105 7.43 -10.40 -6.65
C PHE A 105 5.90 -10.48 -6.85
N CYS A 106 5.13 -10.84 -5.82
CA CYS A 106 3.71 -10.55 -5.76
C CYS A 106 3.47 -9.07 -5.42
N CYS A 107 2.75 -8.37 -6.31
CA CYS A 107 2.37 -6.97 -6.20
C CYS A 107 0.99 -6.73 -5.57
N ASN A 108 0.30 -7.79 -5.12
CA ASN A 108 -1.00 -7.66 -4.48
C ASN A 108 -0.88 -6.97 -3.11
N ILE A 109 -1.57 -5.84 -2.94
CA ILE A 109 -1.45 -5.01 -1.74
C ILE A 109 -2.09 -5.67 -0.50
N ASN A 110 -3.04 -6.59 -0.70
CA ASN A 110 -3.64 -7.38 0.38
C ASN A 110 -2.71 -8.50 0.87
N HIS A 111 -1.65 -8.81 0.11
CA HIS A 111 -0.65 -9.82 0.48
C HIS A 111 0.57 -9.20 1.15
N MET A 112 0.44 -7.96 1.62
CA MET A 112 1.48 -7.16 2.27
C MET A 112 0.96 -6.57 3.57
N TYR A 113 1.84 -6.43 4.55
CA TYR A 113 1.57 -5.70 5.79
C TYR A 113 2.83 -4.98 6.26
N ILE A 114 2.64 -3.99 7.13
CA ILE A 114 3.72 -3.17 7.68
C ILE A 114 4.11 -3.66 9.07
N LEU A 115 5.42 -3.74 9.30
CA LEU A 115 6.03 -3.88 10.61
C LEU A 115 6.76 -2.58 10.98
N ASP A 116 6.64 -2.17 12.23
CA ASP A 116 7.57 -1.23 12.87
C ASP A 116 8.82 -1.99 13.37
N ASN A 117 9.90 -1.25 13.66
CA ASN A 117 11.13 -1.81 14.27
C ASN A 117 10.90 -2.60 15.57
N ASP A 118 9.76 -2.40 16.24
CA ASP A 118 9.37 -3.13 17.45
C ASP A 118 8.60 -4.44 17.14
N ASP A 119 8.70 -4.94 15.90
CA ASP A 119 8.15 -6.21 15.38
C ASP A 119 6.63 -6.42 15.54
N THR A 120 5.86 -5.37 15.85
CA THR A 120 4.39 -5.46 15.94
C THR A 120 3.72 -5.22 14.58
N PRO A 121 2.88 -6.16 14.09
CA PRO A 121 2.07 -5.96 12.89
C PRO A 121 1.01 -4.88 13.09
N ILE A 122 1.00 -3.87 12.23
CA ILE A 122 -0.08 -2.88 12.19
C ILE A 122 -1.16 -3.41 11.25
N GLN A 123 -2.28 -3.89 11.80
CA GLN A 123 -3.48 -4.16 11.01
C GLN A 123 -4.26 -2.85 10.79
N ASN A 124 -4.64 -2.57 9.55
CA ASN A 124 -5.56 -1.48 9.24
C ASN A 124 -6.91 -1.77 9.89
N ILE A 125 -7.31 -0.92 10.83
CA ILE A 125 -8.65 -0.94 11.43
C ILE A 125 -9.66 -0.69 10.30
N THR A 126 -10.55 -1.65 10.08
CA THR A 126 -11.70 -1.49 9.18
C THR A 126 -12.77 -0.62 9.83
N GLU A 127 -13.53 0.11 9.02
CA GLU A 127 -14.54 1.14 9.34
C GLU A 127 -15.59 0.80 10.43
N SER A 128 -15.65 -0.44 10.92
CA SER A 128 -16.64 -0.90 11.89
C SER A 128 -16.44 -0.39 13.34
N ALA A 129 -15.37 0.35 13.65
CA ALA A 129 -15.04 0.76 15.03
C ALA A 129 -15.46 2.20 15.44
N ILE A 130 -16.04 3.01 14.55
CA ILE A 130 -16.33 4.43 14.85
C ILE A 130 -17.62 4.63 15.66
N LEU A 131 -18.48 3.61 15.81
CA LEU A 131 -19.81 3.77 16.42
C LEU A 131 -19.90 3.63 17.96
N THR A 132 -18.81 3.37 18.68
CA THR A 132 -18.88 3.06 20.13
C THR A 132 -18.20 4.06 21.08
N VAL A 133 -17.84 5.26 20.62
CA VAL A 133 -17.32 6.32 21.51
C VAL A 133 -18.15 7.60 21.38
N ASN A 134 -19.45 7.52 21.63
CA ASN A 134 -20.28 8.72 21.84
C ASN A 134 -21.46 8.45 22.77
N THR A 135 -21.25 7.71 23.85
CA THR A 135 -22.15 7.73 25.01
C THR A 135 -21.35 7.46 26.27
N ASN A 136 -20.86 8.52 26.91
CA ASN A 136 -20.89 8.63 28.37
C ASN A 136 -20.68 10.10 28.76
N LYS A 137 -21.82 10.75 28.99
CA LYS A 137 -21.97 12.09 29.56
C LYS A 137 -22.22 11.90 31.06
N GLY A 138 -21.43 12.59 31.89
CA GLY A 138 -21.67 12.80 33.33
C GLY A 138 -20.53 13.67 33.89
N SER A 139 -20.66 15.00 33.89
CA SER A 139 -21.09 15.88 35.01
C SER A 139 -20.13 15.77 36.21
N LYS A 140 -19.52 16.82 36.81
CA LYS A 140 -19.73 18.27 36.97
C LYS A 140 -18.33 18.95 37.02
N ASP A 141 -18.10 20.25 36.86
CA ASP A 141 -18.45 21.35 37.76
C ASP A 141 -18.21 22.74 37.12
N ASN A 142 -18.94 23.72 37.66
CA ASN A 142 -19.09 25.10 37.22
C ASN A 142 -17.83 25.98 37.33
N LEU A 143 -17.62 26.85 36.35
CA LEU A 143 -16.88 28.11 36.50
C LEU A 143 -17.61 29.21 35.72
N THR A 144 -18.42 29.98 36.44
CA THR A 144 -19.09 31.17 35.91
C THR A 144 -18.09 32.32 35.83
N VAL A 145 -17.76 32.79 34.63
CA VAL A 145 -17.01 34.02 34.42
C VAL A 145 -18.01 35.16 34.29
N LYS A 146 -17.94 36.14 35.19
CA LYS A 146 -18.68 37.40 35.06
C LYS A 146 -17.87 38.37 34.20
N PHE A 147 -18.53 39.01 33.23
CA PHE A 147 -18.08 40.22 32.57
C PHE A 147 -19.16 41.29 32.82
N ASP A 148 -18.71 42.44 33.33
CA ASP A 148 -19.36 43.75 33.58
C ASP A 148 -20.88 43.82 33.82
#